data_AF-A0A0A9YP09-F1
#
_entry.id   AF-A0A0A9YP09-F1
#
_cell.length_a   1.000
_cell.length_b   1.000
_cell.length_c   1.000
_cell.angle_alpha   90.00
_cell.angle_beta   90.00
_cell.angle_gamma   90.00
#
_symmetry.space_group_name_H-M   'P 1'
#
loop_
_entity.id
_entity.type
_entity.pdbx_description
1 polymer ?
#
loop_
_entity_poly.entity_id
_entity_poly.type
_entity_poly.pdbx_seq_one_letter_code
_entity_poly.pdbx_strand_id
1 'polypeptide(L)'
;MNSFQDAHYYNLPSQGNVYTYVNLSLTNGTNRALFGILKRKVFCCEFTNDGGGGLIPAVKEVPFTYIPAGAEIISMDAFNRSSNRDNFIIGISIIKVTSEQCAETYLNVYTEQDVDENASLNLESIAQNCLMLELAFTPYQLYHSYVINQDHSKEVVWLLSGSDVKVHLFREDPQNHTYCETEIEGIFPEFNAIASIILWMDIKHTADLKRRITAYGCECGVSKMVVVDSFSGDTLQEFTEYYDAPVTRVGLFSFSKTIETQNLDILADPGWKKLEAVERKKMNESTPWHLLVVNALRVSAVFI
;
A
#
# COMPACT_ATOMS: atom_id res chain seq x y z
N MET A 1 25.27 -21.49 10.27
CA MET A 1 24.78 -20.14 9.90
C MET A 1 25.13 -19.81 8.43
N ASN A 2 25.00 -20.77 7.51
CA ASN A 2 25.43 -20.60 6.10
C ASN A 2 24.24 -20.74 5.13
N SER A 3 23.24 -19.86 5.20
CA SER A 3 22.12 -19.89 4.26
C SER A 3 21.58 -18.52 3.84
N PHE A 4 22.40 -17.47 3.93
CA PHE A 4 22.10 -16.16 3.34
C PHE A 4 23.14 -15.88 2.25
N GLN A 5 23.07 -16.61 1.13
CA GLN A 5 24.09 -16.50 0.09
C GLN A 5 23.90 -15.25 -0.81
N ASP A 6 22.75 -14.57 -0.72
CA ASP A 6 22.41 -13.41 -1.56
C ASP A 6 21.71 -12.28 -0.78
N ALA A 7 22.00 -12.15 0.53
CA ALA A 7 21.48 -11.04 1.34
C ALA A 7 22.35 -9.80 1.17
N HIS A 8 21.83 -8.78 0.49
CA HIS A 8 22.49 -7.48 0.37
C HIS A 8 22.01 -6.54 1.47
N TYR A 9 22.96 -5.89 2.15
CA TYR A 9 22.69 -4.91 3.19
C TYR A 9 23.09 -3.52 2.70
N TYR A 10 22.18 -2.57 2.84
CA TYR A 10 22.45 -1.17 2.61
C TYR A 10 22.13 -0.37 3.87
N ASN A 11 23.11 0.38 4.37
CA ASN A 11 22.93 1.21 5.54
C ASN A 11 22.25 2.52 5.15
N LEU A 12 21.07 2.75 5.71
CA LEU A 12 20.37 4.02 5.57
C LEU A 12 21.14 5.13 6.29
N PRO A 13 21.23 6.34 5.73
CA PRO A 13 21.96 7.43 6.36
C PRO A 13 21.23 7.99 7.59
N SER A 14 19.94 7.68 7.77
CA SER A 14 19.17 7.94 8.98
C SER A 14 18.01 6.96 9.12
N GLN A 15 17.30 7.02 10.25
CA GLN A 15 16.09 6.24 10.50
C GLN A 15 15.00 6.55 9.48
N GLY A 16 14.13 5.58 9.22
CA GLY A 16 12.88 5.75 8.49
C GLY A 16 11.69 5.36 9.36
N ASN A 17 10.49 5.42 8.79
CA ASN A 17 9.27 4.98 9.44
C ASN A 17 8.79 3.68 8.76
N VAL A 18 8.10 2.80 9.49
CA VAL A 18 7.56 1.56 8.94
C VAL A 18 6.55 1.84 7.81
N TYR A 19 5.88 2.99 7.83
CA TYR A 19 4.94 3.41 6.79
C TYR A 19 5.59 4.06 5.57
N THR A 20 6.92 4.26 5.54
CA THR A 20 7.58 4.94 4.42
C THR A 20 8.19 4.00 3.42
N TYR A 21 7.99 2.69 3.56
CA TYR A 21 8.42 1.68 2.60
C TYR A 21 7.32 1.36 1.59
N VAL A 22 7.69 1.32 0.31
CA VAL A 22 6.80 0.95 -0.80
C VAL A 22 7.53 0.04 -1.78
N ASN A 23 6.88 -1.03 -2.21
CA ASN A 23 7.37 -1.89 -3.29
C ASN A 23 6.69 -1.53 -4.62
N LEU A 24 7.48 -1.21 -5.63
CA LEU A 24 7.04 -0.98 -7.00
C LEU A 24 7.33 -2.24 -7.82
N SER A 25 6.30 -3.06 -8.03
CA SER A 25 6.38 -4.26 -8.88
C SER A 25 6.24 -3.86 -10.35
N LEU A 26 7.34 -3.85 -11.09
CA LEU A 26 7.35 -3.47 -12.50
C LEU A 26 6.75 -4.58 -13.39
N THR A 27 6.21 -4.20 -14.54
CA THR A 27 5.56 -5.12 -15.47
C THR A 27 6.51 -6.13 -16.11
N ASN A 28 7.81 -5.81 -16.13
CA ASN A 28 8.86 -6.72 -16.57
C ASN A 28 9.25 -7.78 -15.51
N GLY A 29 8.58 -7.81 -14.35
CA GLY A 29 8.83 -8.75 -13.26
C GLY A 29 9.95 -8.33 -12.29
N THR A 30 10.61 -7.20 -12.53
CA THR A 30 11.56 -6.62 -11.57
C THR A 30 10.86 -5.81 -10.49
N ASN A 31 11.53 -5.59 -9.36
CA ASN A 31 11.00 -4.79 -8.25
C ASN A 31 11.92 -3.62 -7.94
N ARG A 32 11.33 -2.49 -7.59
CA ARG A 32 12.02 -1.34 -6.99
C ARG A 32 11.43 -1.06 -5.62
N ALA A 33 12.28 -0.83 -4.63
CA ALA A 33 11.85 -0.46 -3.29
C ALA A 33 12.07 1.04 -3.08
N LEU A 34 11.02 1.78 -2.76
CA LEU A 34 11.13 3.13 -2.24
C LEU A 34 11.11 3.12 -0.72
N PHE A 35 11.94 3.95 -0.11
CA PHE A 35 11.86 4.21 1.33
C PHE A 35 12.15 5.67 1.65
N GLY A 36 11.26 6.28 2.41
CA GLY A 36 11.47 7.58 3.04
C GLY A 36 12.29 7.47 4.32
N ILE A 37 13.22 8.39 4.51
CA ILE A 37 14.00 8.53 5.75
C ILE A 37 13.81 9.94 6.34
N LEU A 38 14.27 10.13 7.58
CA LEU A 38 14.31 11.44 8.22
C LEU A 38 14.93 12.51 7.33
N LYS A 39 14.57 13.77 7.55
CA LYS A 39 15.02 14.92 6.74
C LYS A 39 14.57 14.80 5.28
N ARG A 40 13.31 14.40 5.05
CA ARG A 40 12.57 14.43 3.78
C ARG A 40 13.18 13.68 2.58
N LYS A 41 14.17 12.82 2.79
CA LYS A 41 14.81 12.12 1.68
C LYS A 41 14.08 10.82 1.36
N VAL A 42 13.90 10.57 0.07
CA VAL A 42 13.39 9.30 -0.44
C VAL A 42 14.49 8.64 -1.27
N PHE A 43 14.68 7.35 -1.07
CA PHE A 43 15.63 6.56 -1.83
C PHE A 43 14.91 5.45 -2.56
N CYS A 44 15.42 5.11 -3.74
CA CYS A 44 15.05 3.95 -4.51
C CYS A 44 16.18 2.93 -4.45
N CYS A 45 15.88 1.71 -4.04
CA CYS A 45 16.75 0.55 -4.17
C CYS A 45 16.23 -0.34 -5.30
N GLU A 46 17.13 -0.71 -6.21
CA GLU A 46 16.87 -1.64 -7.30
C GLU A 46 18.03 -2.62 -7.45
N PHE A 47 17.77 -3.81 -8.00
CA PHE A 47 18.82 -4.75 -8.35
C PHE A 47 19.06 -4.72 -9.86
N THR A 48 20.30 -4.53 -10.26
CA THR A 48 20.73 -4.61 -11.65
C THR A 48 21.51 -5.90 -11.88
N ASN A 49 21.54 -6.38 -13.13
CA ASN A 49 22.34 -7.55 -13.50
C ASN A 49 23.75 -7.10 -13.89
N ASP A 50 24.78 -7.76 -13.37
CA ASP A 50 26.19 -7.51 -13.68
C ASP A 50 26.63 -8.00 -15.08
N GLY A 51 25.72 -8.62 -15.84
CA GLY A 51 25.97 -9.22 -17.16
C GLY A 51 26.44 -10.67 -17.09
N GLY A 52 26.81 -11.18 -15.91
CA GLY A 52 27.17 -12.56 -15.61
C GLY A 52 26.08 -13.32 -14.82
N GLY A 53 24.94 -12.69 -14.53
CA GLY A 53 23.85 -13.26 -13.73
C GLY A 53 23.90 -12.92 -12.24
N GLY A 54 24.88 -12.12 -11.81
CA GLY A 54 24.94 -11.57 -10.45
C GLY A 54 24.04 -10.35 -10.29
N LEU A 55 23.40 -10.23 -9.12
CA LEU A 55 22.60 -9.06 -8.77
C LEU A 55 23.45 -8.02 -8.04
N ILE A 56 23.44 -6.79 -8.54
CA ILE A 56 24.10 -5.64 -7.92
C ILE A 56 23.02 -4.71 -7.37
N PRO A 57 22.98 -4.47 -6.04
CA PRO A 57 22.09 -3.47 -5.48
C PRO A 57 22.55 -2.07 -5.90
N ALA A 58 21.63 -1.28 -6.43
CA ALA A 58 21.80 0.13 -6.73
C ALA A 58 20.82 0.94 -5.87
N VAL A 59 21.35 1.90 -5.11
CA VAL A 59 20.55 2.79 -4.27
C VAL A 59 20.77 4.23 -4.71
N LYS A 60 19.69 4.94 -5.02
CA LYS A 60 19.73 6.34 -5.48
C LYS A 60 18.71 7.19 -4.73
N GLU A 61 19.09 8.42 -4.39
CA GLU A 61 18.15 9.41 -3.87
C GLU A 61 17.22 9.87 -4.99
N VAL A 62 15.91 9.92 -4.72
CA VAL A 62 14.89 10.42 -5.65
C VAL A 62 14.38 11.76 -5.10
N PRO A 63 14.61 12.88 -5.80
CA PRO A 63 14.32 14.21 -5.28
C PRO A 63 12.84 14.58 -5.49
N PHE A 64 11.95 14.09 -4.62
CA PHE A 64 10.54 14.49 -4.60
C PHE A 64 10.40 15.99 -4.32
N THR A 65 9.73 16.69 -5.24
CA THR A 65 9.44 18.12 -5.12
C THR A 65 8.32 18.37 -4.14
N TYR A 66 8.14 19.65 -3.75
CA TYR A 66 7.07 20.07 -2.85
C TYR A 66 7.06 19.39 -1.47
N ILE A 67 8.21 18.87 -1.02
CA ILE A 67 8.45 18.51 0.38
C ILE A 67 9.23 19.65 1.04
N PRO A 68 8.57 20.51 1.85
CA PRO A 68 9.20 21.69 2.43
C PRO A 68 10.44 21.38 3.27
N ALA A 69 11.35 22.34 3.40
CA ALA A 69 12.45 22.22 4.33
C ALA A 69 11.93 22.12 5.78
N GLY A 70 12.47 21.18 6.55
CA GLY A 70 12.02 20.91 7.93
C GLY A 70 10.75 20.05 8.02
N ALA A 71 10.21 19.58 6.89
CA ALA A 71 9.15 18.58 6.90
C ALA A 71 9.71 17.16 7.10
N GLU A 72 8.89 16.30 7.69
CA GLU A 72 9.14 14.88 7.85
C GLU A 72 8.10 14.07 7.07
N ILE A 73 8.54 12.97 6.46
CA ILE A 73 7.66 12.05 5.75
C ILE A 73 7.06 11.08 6.76
N ILE A 74 5.74 10.99 6.78
CA ILE A 74 5.02 10.15 7.74
C ILE A 74 4.67 8.80 7.14
N SER A 75 4.08 8.78 5.94
CA SER A 75 3.75 7.54 5.24
C SER A 75 3.83 7.73 3.74
N MET A 76 4.05 6.61 3.05
CA MET A 76 4.12 6.52 1.61
C MET A 76 3.36 5.29 1.16
N ASP A 77 2.73 5.40 0.01
CA ASP A 77 2.15 4.25 -0.67
C ASP A 77 2.12 4.51 -2.18
N ALA A 78 2.08 3.45 -2.98
CA ALA A 78 2.04 3.57 -4.42
C ALA A 78 1.27 2.44 -5.08
N PHE A 79 0.70 2.73 -6.24
CA PHE A 79 0.05 1.75 -7.08
C PHE A 79 0.37 1.99 -8.54
N ASN A 80 0.29 0.94 -9.35
CA ASN A 80 0.38 1.04 -10.80
C ASN A 80 -1.02 1.20 -11.39
N ARG A 81 -1.27 2.28 -12.13
CA ARG A 81 -2.54 2.54 -12.81
C ARG A 81 -2.76 1.60 -14.00
N SER A 82 -1.69 1.01 -14.54
CA SER A 82 -1.71 0.15 -15.73
C SER A 82 -1.35 -1.29 -15.40
N SER A 83 -1.89 -2.24 -16.16
CA SER A 83 -1.54 -3.66 -16.06
C SER A 83 -0.40 -4.08 -16.99
N ASN A 84 -0.04 -3.23 -17.95
CA ASN A 84 0.87 -3.55 -19.06
C ASN A 84 2.07 -2.59 -19.18
N ARG A 85 2.14 -1.53 -18.38
CA ARG A 85 3.23 -0.55 -18.32
C ARG A 85 3.43 -0.06 -16.91
N ASP A 86 4.57 0.55 -16.64
CA ASP A 86 4.96 1.05 -15.32
C ASP A 86 4.45 2.47 -15.07
N ASN A 87 3.13 2.65 -14.99
CA ASN A 87 2.51 3.96 -14.74
C ASN A 87 2.15 4.09 -13.25
N PHE A 88 3.15 4.41 -12.43
CA PHE A 88 2.98 4.48 -10.98
C PHE A 88 2.45 5.83 -10.52
N ILE A 89 1.55 5.78 -9.55
CA ILE A 89 1.11 6.92 -8.75
C ILE A 89 1.63 6.71 -7.33
N ILE A 90 2.28 7.73 -6.76
CA ILE A 90 2.91 7.66 -5.44
C ILE A 90 2.25 8.71 -4.55
N GLY A 91 1.66 8.29 -3.44
CA GLY A 91 1.18 9.17 -2.39
C GLY A 91 2.22 9.28 -1.27
N ILE A 92 2.45 10.49 -0.77
CA ILE A 92 3.35 10.78 0.35
C ILE A 92 2.63 11.71 1.31
N SER A 93 2.42 11.28 2.55
CA SER A 93 1.95 12.16 3.61
C SER A 93 3.13 12.77 4.36
N ILE A 94 3.04 14.07 4.64
CA ILE A 94 4.12 14.84 5.28
C ILE A 94 3.57 15.71 6.41
N ILE A 95 4.42 15.93 7.41
CA ILE A 95 4.18 16.90 8.48
C ILE A 95 5.32 17.92 8.51
N LYS A 96 4.98 19.18 8.70
CA LYS A 96 5.94 20.27 8.89
C LYS A 96 5.60 21.00 10.17
N VAL A 97 6.43 20.80 11.19
CA VAL A 97 6.28 21.48 12.47
C VAL A 97 6.71 22.93 12.30
N THR A 98 5.78 23.88 12.45
CA THR A 98 6.05 25.32 12.33
C THR A 98 6.31 25.97 13.69
N SER A 99 5.71 25.42 14.76
CA SER A 99 5.95 25.78 16.16
C SER A 99 5.58 24.62 17.08
N GLU A 100 5.85 24.72 18.39
CA GLU A 100 5.55 23.64 19.36
C GLU A 100 4.07 23.20 19.38
N GLN A 101 3.15 24.03 18.88
CA GLN A 101 1.70 23.77 18.89
C GLN A 101 1.06 23.81 17.49
N CYS A 102 1.83 24.05 16.43
CA CYS A 102 1.30 24.15 15.08
C CYS A 102 2.14 23.31 14.13
N ALA A 103 1.46 22.42 13.41
CA ALA A 103 2.05 21.63 12.34
C ALA A 103 1.15 21.72 11.12
N GLU A 104 1.77 21.95 9.96
CA GLU A 104 1.11 21.87 8.66
C GLU A 104 1.24 20.44 8.15
N THR A 105 0.16 19.86 7.66
CA THR A 105 0.11 18.47 7.20
C THR A 105 -0.42 18.41 5.79
N TYR A 106 0.20 17.58 4.96
CA TYR A 106 -0.15 17.48 3.54
C TYR A 106 -0.16 16.03 3.06
N LEU A 107 -0.99 15.75 2.04
CA LEU A 107 -0.90 14.59 1.17
C LEU A 107 -0.44 15.05 -0.21
N ASN A 108 0.76 14.64 -0.59
CA ASN A 108 1.31 14.87 -1.92
C ASN A 108 1.08 13.63 -2.78
N VAL A 109 0.45 13.80 -3.94
CA VAL A 109 0.22 12.75 -4.93
C VAL A 109 1.07 13.03 -6.17
N TYR A 110 1.98 12.12 -6.47
CA TYR A 110 2.92 12.21 -7.58
C TYR A 110 2.48 11.29 -8.71
N THR A 111 2.46 11.80 -9.95
CA THR A 111 2.00 11.07 -11.13
C THR A 111 2.97 11.27 -12.30
N GLU A 112 3.07 10.30 -13.20
CA GLU A 112 3.85 10.49 -14.42
C GLU A 112 3.06 11.33 -15.45
N GLN A 113 3.66 12.38 -16.00
CA GLN A 113 3.00 13.32 -16.92
C GLN A 113 2.98 12.80 -18.36
N ASP A 114 4.03 12.08 -18.79
CA ASP A 114 4.24 11.64 -20.17
C ASP A 114 4.74 10.19 -20.21
N VAL A 115 3.80 9.23 -20.21
CA VAL A 115 4.15 7.80 -20.33
C VAL A 115 4.26 7.44 -21.81
N ASP A 116 5.44 7.63 -22.39
CA ASP A 116 5.76 7.08 -23.72
C ASP A 116 5.53 5.56 -23.72
N GLU A 117 4.93 5.01 -24.79
CA GLU A 117 4.51 3.61 -24.86
C GLU A 117 5.64 2.59 -24.62
N ASN A 118 6.91 2.99 -24.82
CA ASN A 118 8.08 2.15 -24.66
C ASN A 118 9.08 2.68 -23.60
N ALA A 119 8.72 3.71 -22.83
CA ALA A 119 9.64 4.26 -21.83
C ALA A 119 9.70 3.36 -20.58
N SER A 120 10.92 3.19 -20.07
CA SER A 120 11.15 2.62 -18.74
C SER A 120 10.71 3.59 -17.65
N LEU A 121 10.21 3.08 -16.53
CA LEU A 121 9.82 3.87 -15.36
C LEU A 121 10.86 4.95 -15.00
N ASN A 122 10.45 6.22 -15.10
CA ASN A 122 11.26 7.38 -14.73
C ASN A 122 10.77 7.99 -13.40
N LEU A 123 11.36 7.53 -12.30
CA LEU A 123 11.06 8.04 -10.96
C LEU A 123 11.38 9.52 -10.76
N GLU A 124 12.36 10.07 -11.50
CA GLU A 124 12.68 11.50 -11.41
C GLU A 124 11.55 12.35 -12.00
N SER A 125 10.95 11.92 -13.11
CA SER A 125 9.80 12.59 -13.72
C SER A 125 8.59 12.57 -12.79
N ILE A 126 8.24 11.40 -12.25
CA ILE A 126 7.15 11.26 -11.26
C ILE A 126 7.39 12.19 -10.07
N ALA A 127 8.61 12.23 -9.54
CA ALA A 127 8.98 13.04 -8.40
C ALA A 127 8.86 14.56 -8.63
N GLN A 128 8.74 15.04 -9.88
CA GLN A 128 8.53 16.45 -10.19
C GLN A 128 7.06 16.86 -10.28
N ASN A 129 6.17 15.95 -10.68
CA ASN A 129 4.76 16.24 -10.94
C ASN A 129 3.88 15.93 -9.73
N CYS A 130 3.80 16.90 -8.82
CA CYS A 130 3.13 16.79 -7.53
C CYS A 130 1.81 17.54 -7.52
N LEU A 131 0.78 16.88 -6.99
CA LEU A 131 -0.43 17.51 -6.51
C LEU A 131 -0.44 17.50 -4.99
N MET A 132 -0.59 18.67 -4.37
CA MET A 132 -0.53 18.83 -2.91
C MET A 132 -1.94 19.09 -2.36
N LEU A 133 -2.32 18.33 -1.35
CA LEU A 133 -3.55 18.49 -0.58
C LEU A 133 -3.21 18.85 0.86
N GLU A 134 -3.81 19.91 1.40
CA GLU A 134 -3.70 20.24 2.81
C GLU A 134 -4.63 19.34 3.65
N LEU A 135 -4.12 18.85 4.77
CA LEU A 135 -4.85 17.97 5.69
C LEU A 135 -5.17 18.73 6.98
N ALA A 136 -6.38 18.53 7.51
CA ALA A 136 -6.82 19.13 8.77
C ALA A 136 -6.45 18.28 10.02
N PHE A 137 -5.63 17.24 9.86
CA PHE A 137 -5.31 16.25 10.88
C PHE A 137 -3.88 15.72 10.69
N THR A 138 -3.31 15.10 11.73
CA THR A 138 -2.00 14.44 11.63
C THR A 138 -2.17 13.07 10.96
N PRO A 139 -1.53 12.83 9.80
CA PRO A 139 -1.64 11.56 9.09
C PRO A 139 -0.89 10.45 9.83
N TYR A 140 -1.36 9.21 9.67
CA TYR A 140 -0.68 7.98 10.08
C TYR A 140 -0.41 7.14 8.82
N GLN A 141 -1.00 5.95 8.69
CA GLN A 141 -0.81 5.12 7.52
C GLN A 141 -1.61 5.66 6.33
N LEU A 142 -0.92 5.84 5.21
CA LEU A 142 -1.49 6.02 3.88
C LEU A 142 -1.63 4.65 3.21
N TYR A 143 -2.77 4.40 2.58
CA TYR A 143 -3.07 3.13 1.94
C TYR A 143 -3.97 3.34 0.72
N HIS A 144 -3.66 2.72 -0.41
CA HIS A 144 -4.54 2.71 -1.58
C HIS A 144 -5.44 1.47 -1.58
N SER A 145 -6.66 1.64 -2.05
CA SER A 145 -7.56 0.52 -2.32
C SER A 145 -8.41 0.82 -3.55
N TYR A 146 -9.34 -0.08 -3.86
CA TYR A 146 -10.26 0.09 -4.96
C TYR A 146 -11.70 0.08 -4.48
N VAL A 147 -12.53 0.92 -5.10
CA VAL A 147 -13.98 0.88 -5.02
C VAL A 147 -14.50 0.24 -6.30
N ILE A 148 -15.47 -0.67 -6.15
CA ILE A 148 -16.16 -1.28 -7.29
C ILE A 148 -17.43 -0.47 -7.55
N ASN A 149 -17.45 0.21 -8.69
CA ASN A 149 -18.60 1.01 -9.09
C ASN A 149 -19.75 0.11 -9.59
N GLN A 150 -20.95 0.68 -9.71
CA GLN A 150 -22.15 -0.02 -10.19
C GLN A 150 -22.00 -0.56 -11.63
N ASP A 151 -21.15 0.07 -12.43
CA ASP A 151 -20.80 -0.36 -13.79
C ASP A 151 -19.69 -1.43 -13.81
N HIS A 152 -19.32 -1.97 -12.65
CA HIS A 152 -18.21 -2.88 -12.43
C HIS A 152 -16.82 -2.31 -12.74
N SER A 153 -16.70 -0.99 -12.94
CA SER A 153 -15.41 -0.34 -13.05
C SER A 153 -14.70 -0.31 -11.68
N LYS A 154 -13.37 -0.35 -11.73
CA LYS A 154 -12.50 -0.20 -10.55
C LYS A 154 -12.01 1.22 -10.50
N GLU A 155 -12.27 1.89 -9.39
CA GLU A 155 -11.70 3.19 -9.08
C GLU A 155 -10.66 3.02 -7.99
N VAL A 156 -9.45 3.55 -8.20
CA VAL A 156 -8.43 3.59 -7.14
C VAL A 156 -8.65 4.79 -6.26
N VAL A 157 -8.61 4.59 -4.95
CA VAL A 157 -8.81 5.63 -3.94
C VAL A 157 -7.70 5.60 -2.90
N TRP A 158 -7.43 6.74 -2.27
CA TRP A 158 -6.53 6.83 -1.14
C TRP A 158 -7.32 6.82 0.17
N LEU A 159 -6.84 6.04 1.13
CA LEU A 159 -7.31 5.98 2.50
C LEU A 159 -6.17 6.46 3.40
N LEU A 160 -6.49 7.36 4.32
CA LEU A 160 -5.50 7.95 5.23
C LEU A 160 -6.03 7.95 6.65
N SER A 161 -5.37 7.23 7.56
CA SER A 161 -5.74 7.29 8.99
C SER A 161 -5.26 8.60 9.61
N GLY A 162 -6.11 9.22 10.42
CA GLY A 162 -5.85 10.50 11.07
C GLY A 162 -5.84 10.46 12.60
N SER A 163 -5.18 11.46 13.20
CA SER A 163 -5.18 11.70 14.66
C SER A 163 -6.55 12.02 15.26
N ASP A 164 -7.52 12.37 14.43
CA ASP A 164 -8.91 12.65 14.79
C ASP A 164 -9.77 11.39 14.91
N VAL A 165 -9.14 10.20 14.87
CA VAL A 165 -9.81 8.91 15.01
C VAL A 165 -10.78 8.67 13.85
N LYS A 166 -10.31 8.98 12.63
CA LYS A 166 -11.00 8.69 11.37
C LYS A 166 -10.06 8.07 10.33
N VAL A 167 -10.68 7.51 9.29
CA VAL A 167 -10.03 7.20 8.01
C VAL A 167 -10.64 8.11 6.97
N HIS A 168 -9.79 8.90 6.31
CA HIS A 168 -10.20 9.86 5.29
C HIS A 168 -10.09 9.22 3.91
N LEU A 169 -11.11 9.42 3.08
CA LEU A 169 -11.18 8.89 1.71
C LEU A 169 -10.93 10.02 0.71
N PHE A 170 -9.84 9.92 -0.05
CA PHE A 170 -9.55 10.84 -1.16
C PHE A 170 -9.77 10.15 -2.50
N ARG A 171 -10.61 10.76 -3.33
CA ARG A 171 -10.93 10.29 -4.68
C ARG A 171 -10.38 11.25 -5.72
N GLU A 172 -9.98 10.72 -6.87
CA GLU A 172 -9.58 11.53 -8.01
C GLU A 172 -10.80 12.33 -8.48
N ASP A 173 -10.62 13.64 -8.70
CA ASP A 173 -11.57 14.53 -9.37
C ASP A 173 -11.00 14.86 -10.76
N PRO A 174 -11.42 14.12 -11.80
CA PRO A 174 -10.90 14.30 -13.14
C PRO A 174 -11.25 15.67 -13.74
N GLN A 175 -12.29 16.35 -13.25
CA GLN A 175 -12.72 17.63 -13.80
C GLN A 175 -11.79 18.76 -13.38
N ASN A 176 -11.35 18.71 -12.13
CA ASN A 176 -10.45 19.72 -11.55
C ASN A 176 -8.98 19.26 -11.54
N HIS A 177 -8.69 18.09 -12.11
CA HIS A 177 -7.36 17.46 -12.09
C HIS A 177 -6.77 17.42 -10.68
N THR A 178 -7.59 17.09 -9.68
CA THR A 178 -7.21 17.08 -8.27
C THR A 178 -7.71 15.83 -7.54
N TYR A 179 -7.47 15.78 -6.25
CA TYR A 179 -8.12 14.83 -5.35
C TYR A 179 -8.97 15.58 -4.34
N CYS A 180 -10.12 15.01 -4.01
CA CYS A 180 -11.06 15.58 -3.07
C CYS A 180 -11.35 14.57 -1.96
N GLU A 181 -11.39 15.06 -0.73
CA GLU A 181 -11.89 14.27 0.40
C GLU A 181 -13.41 14.06 0.24
N THR A 182 -13.88 12.84 0.50
CA THR A 182 -15.29 12.46 0.40
C THR A 182 -15.71 11.63 1.60
N GLU A 183 -17.01 11.63 1.90
CA GLU A 183 -17.59 10.83 2.99
C GLU A 183 -17.32 9.34 2.78
N ILE A 184 -16.92 8.66 3.86
CA ILE A 184 -16.44 7.28 3.80
C ILE A 184 -17.54 6.26 4.15
N GLU A 185 -18.56 6.68 4.89
CA GLU A 185 -19.51 5.82 5.63
C GLU A 185 -20.29 4.87 4.72
N GLY A 186 -20.61 5.31 3.50
CA GLY A 186 -21.34 4.52 2.50
C GLY A 186 -20.45 3.68 1.59
N ILE A 187 -19.13 3.89 1.61
CA ILE A 187 -18.18 3.26 0.69
C ILE A 187 -17.32 2.23 1.44
N PHE A 188 -16.85 2.59 2.63
CA PHE A 188 -16.10 1.73 3.54
C PHE A 188 -16.75 1.73 4.94
N PRO A 189 -17.92 1.09 5.09
CA PRO A 189 -18.65 1.02 6.37
C PRO A 189 -17.83 0.42 7.50
N GLU A 190 -16.81 -0.40 7.19
CA GLU A 190 -15.91 -1.01 8.16
C GLU A 190 -15.08 0.00 8.98
N PHE A 191 -14.95 1.24 8.48
CA PHE A 191 -14.28 2.35 9.17
C PHE A 191 -15.24 3.26 9.94
N ASN A 192 -16.52 2.90 10.02
CA ASN A 192 -17.47 3.61 10.88
C ASN A 192 -17.20 3.25 12.35
N ALA A 193 -17.09 4.28 13.19
CA ALA A 193 -16.89 4.14 14.64
C ALA A 193 -15.65 3.29 15.04
N ILE A 194 -14.47 3.67 14.52
CA ILE A 194 -13.20 3.06 14.94
C ILE A 194 -12.91 3.35 16.42
N ALA A 195 -12.29 2.40 17.12
CA ALA A 195 -12.08 2.48 18.56
C ALA A 195 -10.97 3.47 18.98
N SER A 196 -10.00 3.69 18.10
CA SER A 196 -8.83 4.58 18.27
C SER A 196 -8.13 4.73 16.92
N ILE A 197 -7.03 5.49 16.87
CA ILE A 197 -6.22 5.70 15.67
C ILE A 197 -5.81 4.35 15.09
N ILE A 198 -6.04 4.15 13.79
CA ILE A 198 -5.60 2.96 13.07
C ILE A 198 -4.12 3.12 12.75
N LEU A 199 -3.30 2.25 13.34
CA LEU A 199 -1.86 2.19 13.07
C LEU A 199 -1.58 1.38 11.80
N TRP A 200 -2.36 0.33 11.54
CA TRP A 200 -2.20 -0.47 10.34
C TRP A 200 -3.55 -0.97 9.81
N MET A 201 -3.75 -0.89 8.50
CA MET A 201 -4.84 -1.47 7.75
C MET A 201 -4.29 -2.31 6.59
N ASP A 202 -5.02 -3.36 6.26
CA ASP A 202 -4.80 -4.19 5.07
C ASP A 202 -6.17 -4.53 4.48
N ILE A 203 -6.30 -4.33 3.18
CA ILE A 203 -7.57 -4.48 2.46
C ILE A 203 -7.33 -5.39 1.25
N LYS A 204 -8.14 -6.44 1.14
CA LYS A 204 -8.12 -7.40 0.04
C LYS A 204 -9.50 -7.54 -0.58
N HIS A 205 -9.53 -7.77 -1.88
CA HIS A 205 -10.76 -8.03 -2.63
C HIS A 205 -10.80 -9.49 -3.05
N THR A 206 -11.98 -10.10 -3.02
CA THR A 206 -12.15 -11.46 -3.56
C THR A 206 -11.95 -11.47 -5.08
N ALA A 207 -11.60 -12.63 -5.65
CA ALA A 207 -11.35 -12.75 -7.09
C ALA A 207 -12.57 -12.39 -7.96
N ASP A 208 -13.79 -12.61 -7.43
CA ASP A 208 -15.05 -12.23 -8.08
C ASP A 208 -15.45 -10.77 -7.82
N LEU A 209 -14.65 -10.02 -7.05
CA LEU A 209 -14.84 -8.64 -6.63
C LEU A 209 -16.12 -8.36 -5.85
N LYS A 210 -16.86 -9.40 -5.45
CA LYS A 210 -18.12 -9.25 -4.72
C LYS A 210 -17.93 -8.90 -3.26
N ARG A 211 -16.76 -9.24 -2.69
CA ARG A 211 -16.46 -8.98 -1.29
C ARG A 211 -15.14 -8.28 -1.14
N ARG A 212 -15.12 -7.36 -0.19
CA ARG A 212 -13.93 -6.73 0.34
C ARG A 212 -13.72 -7.23 1.76
N ILE A 213 -12.47 -7.53 2.08
CA ILE A 213 -12.04 -7.98 3.41
C ILE A 213 -11.07 -6.92 3.89
N THR A 214 -11.41 -6.30 5.01
CA THR A 214 -10.61 -5.24 5.61
C THR A 214 -10.21 -5.67 6.99
N ALA A 215 -8.92 -5.62 7.29
CA ALA A 215 -8.41 -5.77 8.63
C ALA A 215 -7.71 -4.49 9.07
N TYR A 216 -7.84 -4.13 10.34
CA TYR A 216 -7.07 -3.04 10.91
C TYR A 216 -6.70 -3.26 12.38
N GLY A 217 -5.66 -2.59 12.81
CA GLY A 217 -5.13 -2.55 14.16
C GLY A 217 -5.05 -1.13 14.69
N CYS A 218 -5.51 -0.92 15.91
CA CYS A 218 -5.59 0.38 16.57
C CYS A 218 -4.51 0.56 17.64
N GLU A 219 -4.21 1.83 17.93
CA GLU A 219 -3.30 2.23 19.01
C GLU A 219 -3.76 1.74 20.39
N CYS A 220 -5.07 1.69 20.64
CA CYS A 220 -5.63 1.20 21.90
C CYS A 220 -5.57 -0.33 22.07
N GLY A 221 -4.99 -1.06 21.12
CA GLY A 221 -4.89 -2.52 21.18
C GLY A 221 -6.10 -3.26 20.62
N VAL A 222 -7.04 -2.58 19.96
CA VAL A 222 -8.13 -3.26 19.22
C VAL A 222 -7.62 -3.74 17.86
N SER A 223 -7.96 -4.96 17.46
CA SER A 223 -7.89 -5.39 16.06
C SER A 223 -9.25 -5.77 15.55
N LYS A 224 -9.56 -5.42 14.30
CA LYS A 224 -10.83 -5.73 13.65
C LYS A 224 -10.60 -6.36 12.29
N MET A 225 -11.43 -7.33 11.93
CA MET A 225 -11.55 -7.88 10.57
C MET A 225 -13.02 -7.84 10.15
N VAL A 226 -13.29 -7.25 9.00
CA VAL A 226 -14.64 -7.04 8.49
C VAL A 226 -14.70 -7.53 7.05
N VAL A 227 -15.78 -8.24 6.72
CA VAL A 227 -16.10 -8.65 5.35
C VAL A 227 -17.31 -7.84 4.91
N VAL A 228 -17.17 -7.14 3.79
CA VAL A 228 -18.19 -6.23 3.25
C VAL A 228 -18.57 -6.68 1.85
N ASP A 229 -19.85 -6.57 1.49
CA ASP A 229 -20.29 -6.69 0.10
C ASP A 229 -19.86 -5.45 -0.69
N SER A 230 -19.07 -5.65 -1.74
CA SER A 230 -18.46 -4.55 -2.49
C SER A 230 -19.48 -3.68 -3.25
N PHE A 231 -20.70 -4.17 -3.47
CA PHE A 231 -21.73 -3.47 -4.24
C PHE A 231 -22.78 -2.81 -3.34
N SER A 232 -23.27 -3.52 -2.33
CA SER A 232 -24.28 -2.96 -1.43
C SER A 232 -23.67 -2.14 -0.30
N GLY A 233 -22.39 -2.35 0.02
CA GLY A 233 -21.77 -1.76 1.21
C GLY A 233 -22.30 -2.37 2.51
N ASP A 234 -22.92 -3.56 2.47
CA ASP A 234 -23.38 -4.23 3.67
C ASP A 234 -22.24 -4.97 4.36
N THR A 235 -22.15 -4.84 5.68
CA THR A 235 -21.24 -5.65 6.49
C THR A 235 -21.78 -7.07 6.61
N LEU A 236 -21.06 -8.03 6.01
CA LEU A 236 -21.41 -9.44 5.98
C LEU A 236 -20.93 -10.18 7.23
N GLN A 237 -19.71 -9.87 7.68
CA GLN A 237 -19.08 -10.48 8.87
C GLN A 237 -18.17 -9.47 9.56
N GLU A 238 -18.05 -9.61 10.88
CA GLU A 238 -17.21 -8.75 11.71
C GLU A 238 -16.59 -9.56 12.85
N PHE A 239 -15.29 -9.40 13.07
CA PHE A 239 -14.53 -10.00 14.14
C PHE A 239 -13.70 -8.91 14.84
N THR A 240 -13.76 -8.85 16.16
CA THR A 240 -13.04 -7.87 16.98
C THR A 240 -12.31 -8.57 18.11
N GLU A 241 -11.04 -8.24 18.29
CA GLU A 241 -10.18 -8.77 19.36
C GLU A 241 -9.49 -7.62 20.10
N TYR A 242 -9.18 -7.84 21.37
CA TYR A 242 -8.60 -6.85 22.27
C TYR A 242 -7.26 -7.34 22.83
N TYR A 243 -6.25 -6.49 22.75
CA TYR A 243 -4.90 -6.74 23.25
C TYR A 243 -4.49 -5.70 24.29
N ASP A 244 -3.55 -6.08 25.14
CA ASP A 244 -3.00 -5.22 26.21
C ASP A 244 -2.02 -4.14 25.68
N ALA A 245 -1.83 -4.04 24.36
CA ALA A 245 -0.85 -3.17 23.73
C ALA A 245 -1.26 -2.77 22.31
N PRO A 246 -0.74 -1.63 21.77
CA PRO A 246 -1.02 -1.19 20.41
C PRO A 246 -0.82 -2.29 19.37
N VAL A 247 -1.78 -2.43 18.45
CA VAL A 247 -1.66 -3.35 17.30
C VAL A 247 -0.88 -2.63 16.20
N THR A 248 0.39 -2.99 16.06
CA THR A 248 1.34 -2.29 15.17
C THR A 248 1.30 -2.78 13.74
N ARG A 249 0.73 -3.97 13.48
CA ARG A 249 0.56 -4.51 12.13
C ARG A 249 -0.57 -5.52 12.06
N VAL A 250 -1.33 -5.49 10.98
CA VAL A 250 -2.20 -6.59 10.56
C VAL A 250 -1.82 -7.04 9.16
N GLY A 251 -2.13 -8.30 8.81
CA GLY A 251 -1.89 -8.83 7.48
C GLY A 251 -2.94 -9.86 7.10
N LEU A 252 -3.66 -9.61 6.02
CA LEU A 252 -4.59 -10.55 5.41
C LEU A 252 -3.86 -11.43 4.41
N PHE A 253 -4.03 -12.73 4.54
CA PHE A 253 -3.44 -13.70 3.62
C PHE A 253 -4.35 -14.91 3.42
N SER A 254 -4.11 -15.65 2.34
CA SER A 254 -4.79 -16.92 2.10
C SER A 254 -3.75 -18.01 1.86
N PHE A 255 -4.03 -19.24 2.27
CA PHE A 255 -3.20 -20.40 1.92
C PHE A 255 -3.53 -20.97 0.54
N SER A 256 -4.25 -20.22 -0.30
CA SER A 256 -4.50 -20.68 -1.67
C SER A 256 -3.15 -20.97 -2.32
N LYS A 257 -3.04 -22.17 -2.91
CA LYS A 257 -1.83 -22.65 -3.60
C LYS A 257 -1.48 -21.86 -4.86
N THR A 258 -2.10 -20.70 -5.04
CA THR A 258 -1.56 -19.67 -5.91
C THR A 258 -0.34 -19.12 -5.20
N ILE A 259 0.83 -19.68 -5.53
CA ILE A 259 1.99 -18.81 -5.60
C ILE A 259 1.51 -17.68 -6.50
N GLU A 260 1.22 -16.50 -5.95
CA GLU A 260 1.31 -15.28 -6.75
C GLU A 260 2.78 -15.19 -7.12
N THR A 261 3.18 -15.98 -8.13
CA THR A 261 4.34 -15.66 -8.92
C THR A 261 3.93 -14.37 -9.59
N GLN A 262 4.23 -13.24 -8.94
CA GLN A 262 4.59 -12.07 -9.70
C GLN A 262 5.82 -12.51 -10.52
N ASN A 263 5.54 -13.04 -11.72
CA ASN A 263 6.46 -13.45 -12.77
C ASN A 263 7.78 -14.11 -12.30
N LEU A 264 7.73 -15.37 -11.88
CA LEU A 264 8.89 -16.28 -11.97
C LEU A 264 8.74 -17.14 -13.24
N ASP A 265 8.73 -16.48 -14.39
CA ASP A 265 8.70 -17.11 -15.72
C ASP A 265 10.06 -17.73 -16.12
N ILE A 266 10.91 -18.05 -15.15
CA ILE A 266 12.26 -18.60 -15.41
C ILE A 266 12.21 -20.12 -15.62
N LEU A 267 11.08 -20.79 -15.40
CA LEU A 267 10.94 -22.24 -15.57
C LEU A 267 9.65 -22.63 -16.33
N ALA A 268 9.47 -22.09 -17.53
CA ALA A 268 8.34 -22.46 -18.40
C ALA A 268 8.54 -23.84 -19.06
N ASP A 269 8.11 -24.90 -18.37
CA ASP A 269 7.89 -26.23 -18.98
C ASP A 269 6.47 -26.25 -19.63
N PRO A 270 6.32 -26.69 -20.90
CA PRO A 270 5.03 -26.76 -21.60
C PRO A 270 3.93 -27.59 -20.91
N GLY A 271 4.23 -28.34 -19.85
CA GLY A 271 3.23 -29.02 -19.00
C GLY A 271 2.30 -28.07 -18.22
N TRP A 272 2.70 -26.84 -17.94
CA TRP A 272 1.99 -25.92 -17.03
C TRP A 272 0.69 -25.33 -17.62
N LYS A 273 0.65 -25.10 -18.94
CA LYS A 273 -0.51 -24.47 -19.62
C LYS A 273 -1.81 -25.30 -19.54
N LYS A 274 -1.70 -26.61 -19.31
CA LYS A 274 -2.85 -27.50 -19.17
C LYS A 274 -3.38 -27.55 -17.73
N LEU A 275 -2.55 -27.22 -16.74
CA LEU A 275 -2.94 -27.13 -15.32
C LEU A 275 -3.68 -25.81 -15.03
N GLU A 276 -3.20 -24.68 -15.56
CA GLU A 276 -3.83 -23.36 -15.35
C GLU A 276 -5.30 -23.30 -15.77
N ALA A 277 -5.66 -23.96 -16.88
CA ALA A 277 -7.03 -23.98 -17.39
C ALA A 277 -7.98 -24.86 -16.56
N VAL A 278 -7.43 -25.87 -15.85
CA VAL A 278 -8.19 -26.78 -14.99
C VAL A 278 -8.33 -26.20 -13.58
N GLU A 279 -7.31 -25.49 -13.08
CA GLU A 279 -7.33 -24.85 -11.75
C GLU A 279 -8.20 -23.60 -11.71
N ARG A 280 -8.20 -22.75 -12.76
CA ARG A 280 -9.13 -21.60 -12.85
C ARG A 280 -10.60 -22.00 -12.80
N LYS A 281 -10.95 -23.24 -13.19
CA LYS A 281 -12.32 -23.77 -13.14
C LYS A 281 -12.75 -24.29 -11.77
N LYS A 282 -11.81 -24.54 -10.85
CA LYS A 282 -12.09 -24.96 -9.45
C LYS A 282 -12.06 -23.80 -8.44
N MET A 283 -11.57 -22.63 -8.84
CA MET A 283 -11.33 -21.48 -7.95
C MET A 283 -12.59 -20.61 -7.67
N ASN A 284 -13.77 -21.23 -7.71
CA ASN A 284 -15.07 -20.58 -7.42
C ASN A 284 -15.66 -21.00 -6.06
N GLU A 285 -14.89 -21.70 -5.22
CA GLU A 285 -15.30 -22.07 -3.86
C GLU A 285 -14.36 -21.43 -2.83
N SER A 286 -14.89 -20.41 -2.13
CA SER A 286 -14.45 -19.88 -0.82
C SER A 286 -12.98 -20.13 -0.44
N THR A 287 -12.04 -19.39 -1.02
CA THR A 287 -10.67 -19.33 -0.48
C THR A 287 -10.73 -18.81 0.97
N PRO A 288 -10.28 -19.58 1.97
CA PRO A 288 -10.25 -19.11 3.35
C PRO A 288 -9.21 -18.00 3.48
N TRP A 289 -9.60 -16.93 4.18
CA TRP A 289 -8.74 -15.81 4.52
C TRP A 289 -8.35 -15.90 5.98
N HIS A 290 -7.11 -15.55 6.27
CA HIS A 290 -6.50 -15.60 7.58
C HIS A 290 -5.95 -14.23 7.93
N LEU A 291 -5.87 -13.97 9.24
CA LEU A 291 -5.40 -12.70 9.77
C LEU A 291 -4.18 -12.91 10.64
N LEU A 292 -3.09 -12.23 10.28
CA LEU A 292 -1.91 -12.05 11.13
C LEU A 292 -2.07 -10.76 11.93
N VAL A 293 -1.92 -10.80 13.25
CA VAL A 293 -1.95 -9.62 14.13
C VAL A 293 -0.67 -9.51 14.93
N VAL A 294 0.02 -8.37 14.83
CA VAL A 294 1.23 -8.05 15.59
C VAL A 294 0.93 -6.89 16.52
N ASN A 295 1.23 -7.06 17.81
CA ASN A 295 1.14 -5.97 18.79
C ASN A 295 2.52 -5.67 19.41
N ALA A 296 2.62 -4.54 20.12
CA ALA A 296 3.89 -4.05 20.62
C ALA A 296 4.55 -4.93 21.72
N LEU A 297 3.81 -5.84 22.36
CA LEU A 297 4.29 -6.66 23.49
C LEU A 297 4.42 -8.16 23.20
N ARG A 298 3.68 -8.70 22.22
CA ARG A 298 3.61 -10.13 21.91
C ARG A 298 3.80 -10.39 20.42
N VAL A 299 4.46 -11.52 20.14
CA VAL A 299 4.67 -12.01 18.78
C VAL A 299 3.34 -12.48 18.19
N SER A 300 3.14 -12.13 16.92
CA SER A 300 2.11 -12.55 15.96
C SER A 300 1.07 -13.60 16.38
N ALA A 301 -0.20 -13.20 16.46
CA ALA A 301 -1.34 -14.14 16.49
C ALA A 301 -1.83 -14.41 15.05
N VAL A 302 -2.11 -15.67 14.72
CA VAL A 302 -2.74 -16.07 13.44
C VAL A 302 -4.16 -16.53 13.74
N PHE A 303 -5.14 -15.84 13.18
CA PHE A 303 -6.54 -16.24 13.21
C PHE A 303 -6.84 -16.97 11.91
N ILE A 304 -7.34 -18.21 12.05
CA ILE A 304 -7.63 -19.13 10.94
C ILE A 304 -9.12 -19.13 10.66
#